data_AF-A0A817H6H9-F1
#
_entry.id   AF-A0A817H6H9-F1
#
_cell.length_a   1.000
_cell.length_b   1.000
_cell.length_c   1.000
_cell.angle_alpha   90.00
_cell.angle_beta   90.00
_cell.angle_gamma   90.00
#
_symmetry.space_group_name_H-M   'P 1'
#
loop_
_entity.id
_entity.type
_entity.pdbx_description
1 polymer ?
#
loop_
_entity_poly.entity_id
_entity_poly.type
_entity_poly.pdbx_seq_one_letter_code
_entity_poly.pdbx_strand_id
1 'polypeptide(L)'
;MSDYKRLIQHDELEIANDLLNSKKDENIILIWVDDHIDNKIKDAMTQINDDDKNDNIICCNSQHAIDCIDKNEFEKIIIIVAGKYSQEIIPLIHNKDKIDSIYIFCLNSNKYQLLIDMRKYSKILGIYTEYQQLFDLMCCKKQLCLLIKFRLINQKQNAIHFLSNDSTGYLFYQVLKHLLFLMPKNDQNKIEMLNSCRYYYRNHPSQLKLIDEFENKYIPEDAIS
;
A
#
# COMPACT_ATOMS: atom_id res chain seq x y z
N MET A 1 8.95 32.50 22.13
CA MET A 1 9.65 31.23 21.87
C MET A 1 9.46 30.35 23.09
N SER A 2 8.63 29.32 22.98
CA SER A 2 8.46 28.31 24.02
C SER A 2 8.54 26.95 23.36
N ASP A 3 9.46 26.14 23.86
CA ASP A 3 9.86 24.83 23.40
C ASP A 3 8.70 23.84 23.27
N TYR A 4 8.57 23.25 22.07
CA TYR A 4 7.87 21.99 21.88
C TYR A 4 8.87 20.97 21.34
N LYS A 5 9.69 20.42 22.23
CA LYS A 5 10.46 19.20 21.98
C LYS A 5 10.08 18.18 23.03
N ARG A 6 8.94 17.51 22.80
CA ARG A 6 8.56 16.35 23.61
C ARG A 6 9.48 15.19 23.20
N LEU A 7 10.43 14.87 24.06
CA LEU A 7 11.22 13.65 23.97
C LEU A 7 10.28 12.48 24.32
N ILE A 8 10.06 11.59 23.36
CA ILE A 8 9.34 10.33 23.56
C ILE A 8 10.10 9.56 24.66
N GLN A 9 9.41 9.19 25.74
CA GLN A 9 10.05 8.46 26.85
C GLN A 9 10.24 7.00 26.45
N HIS A 10 11.32 6.38 26.94
CA HIS A 10 11.73 4.99 26.62
C HIS A 10 10.57 3.99 26.80
N ASP A 11 9.74 4.20 27.82
CA ASP A 11 8.58 3.35 28.14
C ASP A 11 7.45 3.47 27.09
N GLU A 12 7.27 4.63 26.45
CA GLU A 12 6.29 4.82 25.35
C GLU A 12 6.73 4.07 24.08
N LEU A 13 8.04 3.96 23.83
CA LEU A 13 8.60 3.16 22.72
C LEU A 13 8.50 1.66 22.99
N GLU A 14 8.71 1.25 24.23
CA GLU A 14 8.63 -0.16 24.64
C GLU A 14 7.18 -0.67 24.59
N ILE A 15 6.21 0.13 25.04
CA ILE A 15 4.78 -0.15 24.90
C ILE A 15 4.35 -0.12 23.42
N ALA A 16 4.84 0.83 22.61
CA ALA A 16 4.57 0.85 21.17
C ALA A 16 5.11 -0.39 20.47
N ASN A 17 6.31 -0.85 20.85
CA ASN A 17 6.91 -2.09 20.34
C ASN A 17 6.12 -3.32 20.79
N ASP A 18 5.71 -3.42 22.05
CA ASP A 18 4.91 -4.55 22.54
C ASP A 18 3.50 -4.59 21.92
N LEU A 19 2.92 -3.42 21.59
CA LEU A 19 1.64 -3.32 20.89
C LEU A 19 1.76 -3.61 19.39
N LEU A 20 2.84 -3.19 18.74
CA LEU A 20 3.21 -3.61 17.37
C LEU A 20 3.47 -5.11 17.30
N ASN A 21 4.00 -5.70 18.37
CA ASN A 21 4.27 -7.13 18.52
C ASN A 21 3.06 -7.92 19.07
N SER A 22 1.94 -7.26 19.38
CA SER A 22 0.76 -7.94 19.90
C SER A 22 0.08 -8.76 18.80
N LYS A 23 0.35 -10.06 18.84
CA LYS A 23 -0.02 -11.15 17.90
C LYS A 23 -1.51 -11.32 17.53
N LYS A 24 -2.39 -10.36 17.80
CA LYS A 24 -3.76 -10.34 17.25
C LYS A 24 -3.82 -9.33 16.12
N ASP A 25 -2.93 -9.52 15.17
CA ASP A 25 -2.95 -8.84 13.90
C ASP A 25 -4.24 -9.18 13.16
N GLU A 26 -4.86 -8.19 12.51
CA GLU A 26 -5.58 -8.46 11.27
C GLU A 26 -4.56 -9.17 10.37
N ASN A 27 -4.68 -10.50 10.30
CA ASN A 27 -3.77 -11.41 9.65
C ASN A 27 -3.92 -11.18 8.14
N ILE A 28 -3.04 -10.35 7.57
CA ILE A 28 -2.93 -10.13 6.13
C ILE A 28 -1.80 -10.99 5.60
N ILE A 29 -2.06 -11.75 4.55
CA ILE A 29 -1.04 -12.54 3.85
C ILE A 29 -0.92 -12.11 2.39
N LEU A 30 0.30 -12.13 1.87
CA LEU A 30 0.59 -12.00 0.45
C LEU A 30 0.73 -13.40 -0.16
N ILE A 31 -0.06 -13.69 -1.19
CA ILE A 31 0.08 -14.91 -1.98
C ILE A 31 0.57 -14.53 -3.37
N TRP A 32 1.70 -15.08 -3.80
CA TRP A 32 2.18 -14.97 -5.17
C TRP A 32 1.92 -16.27 -5.91
N VAL A 33 1.10 -16.19 -6.97
CA VAL A 33 0.81 -17.30 -7.87
C VAL A 33 1.64 -17.23 -9.14
N ASP A 34 2.70 -18.03 -9.18
CA ASP A 34 3.49 -18.28 -10.38
C ASP A 34 4.19 -19.65 -10.29
N ASP A 35 4.32 -20.32 -11.42
CA ASP A 35 5.07 -21.57 -11.52
C ASP A 35 6.58 -21.31 -11.67
N HIS A 36 7.00 -20.06 -11.90
CA HIS A 36 8.39 -19.67 -12.12
C HIS A 36 8.82 -18.55 -11.16
N ILE A 37 8.97 -18.90 -9.88
CA ILE A 37 9.46 -17.97 -8.87
C ILE A 37 10.97 -18.08 -8.79
N ASP A 38 11.66 -17.08 -9.37
CA ASP A 38 13.12 -17.01 -9.35
C ASP A 38 13.67 -16.45 -8.02
N ASN A 39 14.99 -16.51 -7.84
CA ASN A 39 15.65 -16.06 -6.62
C ASN A 39 15.54 -14.54 -6.40
N LYS A 40 15.43 -13.72 -7.45
CA LYS A 40 15.27 -12.26 -7.28
C LYS A 40 13.94 -11.92 -6.63
N ILE A 41 12.89 -12.65 -7.00
CA ILE A 41 11.59 -12.49 -6.35
C ILE A 41 11.70 -12.88 -4.88
N LYS A 42 12.35 -14.02 -4.57
CA LYS A 42 12.55 -14.45 -3.18
C LYS A 42 13.34 -13.43 -2.37
N ASP A 43 14.45 -12.92 -2.90
CA ASP A 43 15.29 -11.92 -2.24
C ASP A 43 14.52 -10.62 -1.99
N ALA A 44 13.71 -10.17 -2.96
CA ALA A 44 12.88 -8.99 -2.75
C ALA A 44 11.72 -9.23 -1.77
N MET A 45 11.13 -10.43 -1.76
CA MET A 45 10.16 -10.81 -0.73
C MET A 45 10.80 -10.78 0.67
N THR A 46 12.06 -11.19 0.81
CA THR A 46 12.78 -11.08 2.09
C THR A 46 13.00 -9.61 2.49
N GLN A 47 13.23 -8.71 1.55
CA GLN A 47 13.37 -7.27 1.81
C GLN A 47 12.04 -6.63 2.24
N ILE A 48 10.90 -7.05 1.66
CA ILE A 48 9.57 -6.59 2.13
C ILE A 48 9.33 -7.06 3.57
N ASN A 49 9.94 -8.17 3.96
CA ASN A 49 9.69 -8.78 5.26
C ASN A 49 10.41 -8.07 6.41
N ASP A 50 11.58 -7.45 6.22
CA ASP A 50 12.42 -6.67 7.18
C ASP A 50 12.69 -7.32 8.58
N ASP A 51 11.91 -8.31 8.98
CA ASP A 51 12.06 -9.15 10.15
C ASP A 51 12.12 -10.60 9.68
N ASP A 52 13.20 -11.28 10.06
CA ASP A 52 13.54 -12.69 9.81
C ASP A 52 12.49 -13.72 10.32
N LYS A 53 11.28 -13.27 10.70
CA LYS A 53 10.30 -14.08 11.45
C LYS A 53 8.84 -13.97 11.04
N ASN A 54 8.49 -13.30 9.93
CA ASN A 54 7.08 -13.19 9.52
C ASN A 54 6.75 -14.03 8.27
N ASP A 55 6.01 -15.12 8.50
CA ASP A 55 5.50 -16.13 7.55
C ASP A 55 4.39 -15.63 6.60
N ASN A 56 4.30 -14.31 6.37
CA ASN A 56 3.13 -13.68 5.73
C ASN A 56 3.24 -13.58 4.21
N ILE A 57 4.17 -14.31 3.58
CA ILE A 57 4.28 -14.40 2.12
C ILE A 57 4.31 -15.87 1.71
N ILE A 58 3.35 -16.29 0.88
CA ILE A 58 3.28 -17.63 0.31
C ILE A 58 3.49 -17.56 -1.19
N CYS A 59 4.37 -18.42 -1.67
CA CYS A 59 4.58 -18.69 -3.08
C CYS A 59 3.87 -20.00 -3.43
N CYS A 60 2.94 -19.98 -4.39
CA CYS A 60 2.28 -21.18 -4.85
C CYS A 60 2.18 -21.25 -6.37
N ASN A 61 2.15 -22.47 -6.89
CA ASN A 61 1.91 -22.68 -8.31
C ASN A 61 0.44 -22.46 -8.67
N SER A 62 0.17 -22.26 -9.95
CA SER A 62 -1.16 -22.04 -10.50
C SER A 62 -2.16 -23.14 -10.11
N GLN A 63 -1.71 -24.41 -10.17
CA GLN A 63 -2.55 -25.57 -9.89
C GLN A 63 -3.04 -25.64 -8.42
N HIS A 64 -2.26 -25.14 -7.47
CA HIS A 64 -2.61 -25.13 -6.04
C HIS A 64 -3.08 -23.77 -5.55
N ALA A 65 -3.23 -22.77 -6.42
CA ALA A 65 -3.57 -21.41 -6.02
C ALA A 65 -4.86 -21.32 -5.19
N ILE A 66 -5.91 -22.04 -5.61
CA ILE A 66 -7.19 -22.06 -4.89
C ILE A 66 -7.05 -22.72 -3.53
N ASP A 67 -6.33 -23.84 -3.46
CA ASP A 67 -6.06 -24.55 -2.21
C ASP A 67 -5.26 -23.67 -1.24
N CYS A 68 -4.27 -22.94 -1.74
CA CYS A 68 -3.47 -22.00 -0.94
C CYS A 68 -4.32 -20.85 -0.39
N ILE A 69 -5.31 -20.37 -1.14
CA ILE A 69 -6.23 -19.31 -0.69
C ILE A 69 -7.24 -19.86 0.33
N ASP A 70 -7.83 -21.03 0.07
CA ASP A 70 -8.96 -21.54 0.84
C ASP A 70 -8.52 -22.18 2.17
N LYS A 71 -7.37 -22.86 2.21
CA LYS A 71 -6.84 -23.53 3.41
C LYS A 71 -6.17 -22.55 4.38
N ASN A 72 -5.98 -21.30 3.98
CA ASN A 72 -5.25 -20.33 4.75
C ASN A 72 -6.14 -19.67 5.82
N GLU A 73 -5.63 -19.56 7.04
CA GLU A 73 -6.36 -19.04 8.22
C GLU A 73 -6.42 -17.51 8.28
N PHE A 74 -5.74 -16.81 7.36
CA PHE A 74 -5.65 -15.36 7.38
C PHE A 74 -6.97 -14.71 6.96
N GLU A 75 -7.28 -13.58 7.59
CA GLU A 75 -8.53 -12.86 7.40
C GLU A 75 -8.56 -12.12 6.06
N LYS A 76 -7.39 -11.68 5.60
CA LYS A 76 -7.23 -10.90 4.37
C LYS A 76 -6.05 -11.40 3.56
N ILE A 77 -6.27 -11.54 2.26
CA ILE A 77 -5.31 -12.05 1.30
C ILE A 77 -5.11 -10.99 0.23
N ILE A 78 -3.86 -10.56 0.08
CA ILE A 78 -3.38 -9.83 -1.08
C ILE A 78 -2.83 -10.87 -2.04
N ILE A 79 -3.22 -10.83 -3.30
CA ILE A 79 -2.74 -11.82 -4.29
C ILE A 79 -2.03 -11.13 -5.46
N ILE A 80 -0.88 -11.67 -5.83
CA ILE A 80 -0.17 -11.37 -7.06
C ILE A 80 -0.34 -12.59 -7.97
N VAL A 81 -0.89 -12.40 -9.16
CA VAL A 81 -1.08 -13.46 -10.15
C VAL A 81 -0.21 -13.17 -11.36
N ALA A 82 0.62 -14.13 -11.76
CA ALA A 82 1.35 -14.02 -13.02
C ALA A 82 0.36 -13.92 -14.19
N GLY A 83 0.63 -13.02 -15.14
CA GLY A 83 -0.29 -12.70 -16.23
C GLY A 83 -0.82 -13.93 -16.95
N LYS A 84 0.04 -14.92 -17.23
CA LYS A 84 -0.32 -16.19 -17.89
C LYS A 84 -1.47 -16.95 -17.21
N TYR A 85 -1.63 -16.82 -15.89
CA TYR A 85 -2.66 -17.51 -15.10
C TYR A 85 -3.85 -16.60 -14.72
N SER A 86 -3.74 -15.30 -14.97
CA SER A 86 -4.75 -14.32 -14.55
C SER A 86 -6.15 -14.60 -15.09
N GLN A 87 -6.27 -15.04 -16.34
CA GLN A 87 -7.56 -15.34 -16.97
C GLN A 87 -8.24 -16.59 -16.38
N GLU A 88 -7.46 -17.52 -15.84
CA GLU A 88 -7.97 -18.76 -15.22
C GLU A 88 -8.31 -18.54 -13.75
N ILE A 89 -7.42 -17.88 -13.01
CA ILE A 89 -7.50 -17.79 -11.55
C ILE A 89 -8.46 -16.69 -11.09
N ILE A 90 -8.42 -15.51 -11.71
CA ILE A 90 -9.24 -14.36 -11.28
C ILE A 90 -10.75 -14.66 -11.26
N PRO A 91 -11.33 -15.31 -12.28
CA PRO A 91 -12.74 -15.69 -12.24
C PRO A 91 -13.12 -16.54 -11.01
N LEU A 92 -12.18 -17.32 -10.47
CA LEU A 92 -12.42 -18.22 -9.34
C LEU A 92 -12.29 -17.53 -7.97
N ILE A 93 -11.57 -16.40 -7.90
CA ILE A 93 -11.19 -15.79 -6.61
C ILE A 93 -11.75 -14.38 -6.40
N HIS A 94 -12.14 -13.67 -7.46
CA HIS A 94 -12.49 -12.23 -7.38
C HIS A 94 -13.62 -11.91 -6.41
N ASN A 95 -14.53 -12.85 -6.17
CA ASN A 95 -15.68 -12.69 -5.28
C ASN A 95 -15.44 -13.25 -3.87
N LYS A 96 -14.31 -13.91 -3.59
CA LYS A 96 -14.02 -14.47 -2.26
C LYS A 96 -13.78 -13.33 -1.26
N ASP A 97 -14.45 -13.37 -0.11
CA ASP A 97 -14.41 -12.28 0.90
C ASP A 97 -13.02 -12.08 1.53
N LYS A 98 -12.26 -13.17 1.67
CA LYS A 98 -10.88 -13.12 2.16
C LYS A 98 -9.94 -12.38 1.21
N ILE A 99 -10.25 -12.30 -0.09
CA ILE A 99 -9.42 -11.56 -1.04
C ILE A 99 -9.66 -10.07 -0.82
N ASP A 100 -8.62 -9.35 -0.41
CA ASP A 100 -8.60 -7.89 -0.30
C ASP A 100 -8.34 -7.25 -1.67
N SER A 101 -7.24 -7.66 -2.31
CA SER A 101 -6.74 -7.03 -3.53
C SER A 101 -6.00 -8.02 -4.40
N ILE A 102 -6.13 -7.81 -5.72
CA ILE A 102 -5.54 -8.61 -6.78
C ILE A 102 -4.63 -7.72 -7.61
N TYR A 103 -3.40 -8.17 -7.82
CA TYR A 103 -2.41 -7.56 -8.69
C TYR A 103 -2.01 -8.56 -9.77
N ILE A 104 -1.85 -8.08 -10.99
CA ILE A 104 -1.38 -8.92 -12.11
C ILE A 104 0.06 -8.53 -12.42
N PHE A 105 0.99 -9.49 -12.37
CA PHE A 105 2.36 -9.28 -12.79
C PHE A 105 2.59 -9.84 -14.20
N CYS A 106 2.90 -8.99 -15.18
CA CYS A 106 3.13 -9.43 -16.55
C CYS A 106 3.95 -8.43 -17.36
N LEU A 107 4.91 -8.93 -18.14
CA LEU A 107 5.69 -8.13 -19.10
C LEU A 107 4.84 -7.52 -20.24
N ASN A 108 3.69 -8.11 -20.56
CA ASN A 108 2.77 -7.62 -21.59
C ASN A 108 1.44 -7.20 -20.96
N SER A 109 1.41 -6.00 -20.39
CA SER A 109 0.24 -5.45 -19.67
C SER A 109 -1.00 -5.32 -20.56
N ASN A 110 -0.83 -4.91 -21.82
CA ASN A 110 -1.92 -4.71 -22.78
C ASN A 110 -2.80 -5.96 -22.95
N LYS A 111 -2.21 -7.16 -22.85
CA LYS A 111 -2.96 -8.42 -22.98
C LYS A 111 -4.03 -8.60 -21.91
N TYR A 112 -3.84 -8.01 -20.73
CA TYR A 112 -4.70 -8.23 -19.56
C TYR A 112 -5.49 -6.99 -19.14
N GLN A 113 -5.37 -5.88 -19.88
CA GLN A 113 -6.08 -4.63 -19.60
C GLN A 113 -7.59 -4.83 -19.50
N LEU A 114 -8.16 -5.67 -20.38
CA LEU A 114 -9.58 -6.01 -20.37
C LEU A 114 -10.07 -6.59 -19.03
N LEU A 115 -9.20 -7.25 -18.25
CA LEU A 115 -9.59 -7.77 -16.94
C LEU A 115 -9.83 -6.63 -15.94
N ILE A 116 -9.06 -5.54 -16.00
CA ILE A 116 -9.27 -4.34 -15.17
C ILE A 116 -10.56 -3.63 -15.57
N ASP A 117 -10.81 -3.50 -16.88
CA ASP A 117 -11.96 -2.77 -17.40
C ASP A 117 -13.30 -3.47 -17.08
N MET A 118 -13.26 -4.77 -16.76
CA MET A 118 -14.42 -5.54 -16.32
C MET A 118 -14.81 -5.17 -14.88
N ARG A 119 -15.90 -4.40 -14.74
CA ARG A 119 -16.46 -4.01 -13.43
C ARG A 119 -16.68 -5.16 -12.44
N LYS A 120 -16.91 -6.39 -12.92
CA LYS A 120 -17.08 -7.56 -12.06
C LYS A 120 -15.81 -7.95 -11.28
N TYR A 121 -14.64 -7.54 -11.75
CA TYR A 121 -13.35 -7.82 -11.11
C TYR A 121 -12.83 -6.60 -10.36
N SER A 122 -13.67 -6.00 -9.51
CA SER A 122 -13.39 -4.76 -8.78
C SER A 122 -12.20 -4.82 -7.82
N LYS A 123 -11.75 -6.03 -7.47
CA LYS A 123 -10.58 -6.24 -6.60
C LYS A 123 -9.25 -6.21 -7.36
N ILE A 124 -9.26 -6.15 -8.70
CA ILE A 124 -8.03 -5.93 -9.48
C ILE A 124 -7.64 -4.47 -9.35
N LEU A 125 -6.50 -4.21 -8.72
CA LEU A 125 -6.02 -2.85 -8.46
C LEU A 125 -4.94 -2.39 -9.43
N GLY A 126 -4.33 -3.30 -10.20
CA GLY A 126 -3.37 -2.92 -11.23
C GLY A 126 -2.66 -4.09 -11.91
N ILE A 127 -2.02 -3.76 -13.05
CA ILE A 127 -1.08 -4.63 -13.76
C ILE A 127 0.31 -3.98 -13.66
N TYR A 128 1.31 -4.80 -13.35
CA TYR A 128 2.69 -4.38 -13.17
C TYR A 128 3.62 -5.17 -14.08
N THR A 129 4.54 -4.48 -14.72
CA THR A 129 5.56 -5.07 -15.60
C THR A 129 6.92 -5.14 -14.93
N GLU A 130 7.16 -4.27 -13.94
CA GLU A 130 8.42 -4.11 -13.23
C GLU A 130 8.29 -4.57 -11.78
N TYR A 131 9.24 -5.41 -11.34
CA TYR A 131 9.29 -5.92 -9.97
C TYR A 131 9.37 -4.79 -8.94
N GLN A 132 10.21 -3.77 -9.19
CA GLN A 132 10.41 -2.66 -8.26
C GLN A 132 9.10 -1.93 -7.93
N GLN A 133 8.28 -1.64 -8.95
CA GLN A 133 6.99 -0.97 -8.76
C GLN A 133 6.04 -1.77 -7.87
N LEU A 134 6.04 -3.10 -8.05
CA LEU A 134 5.23 -4.00 -7.25
C LEU A 134 5.71 -4.05 -5.81
N PHE A 135 7.03 -4.09 -5.60
CA PHE A 135 7.63 -4.13 -4.26
C PHE A 135 7.44 -2.81 -3.50
N ASP A 136 7.65 -1.67 -4.15
CA ASP A 136 7.41 -0.35 -3.55
C ASP A 136 5.94 -0.22 -3.09
N LEU A 137 5.00 -0.71 -3.91
CA LEU A 137 3.58 -0.77 -3.55
C LEU A 137 3.32 -1.67 -2.34
N MET A 138 3.95 -2.84 -2.27
CA MET A 138 3.78 -3.78 -1.14
C MET A 138 4.35 -3.18 0.15
N CYS A 139 5.53 -2.56 0.08
CA CYS A 139 6.13 -1.83 1.20
C CYS A 139 5.19 -0.71 1.70
N CYS A 140 4.65 0.09 0.78
CA CYS A 140 3.64 1.11 1.11
C CYS A 140 2.42 0.53 1.83
N LYS A 141 1.84 -0.54 1.28
CA LYS A 141 0.64 -1.17 1.85
C LYS A 141 0.91 -1.70 3.25
N LYS A 142 2.05 -2.37 3.46
CA LYS A 142 2.48 -2.87 4.77
C LYS A 142 2.59 -1.72 5.78
N GLN A 143 3.30 -0.65 5.42
CA GLN A 143 3.44 0.53 6.28
C GLN A 143 2.09 1.17 6.59
N LEU A 144 1.19 1.31 5.60
CA LEU A 144 -0.14 1.85 5.80
C LEU A 144 -0.96 1.00 6.79
N CYS A 145 -0.90 -0.33 6.67
CA CYS A 145 -1.59 -1.25 7.58
C CYS A 145 -1.06 -1.11 9.01
N LEU A 146 0.27 -1.02 9.19
CA LEU A 146 0.89 -0.80 10.51
C LEU A 146 0.42 0.53 11.13
N LEU A 147 0.37 1.60 10.33
CA LEU A 147 -0.08 2.93 10.79
C LEU A 147 -1.57 2.95 11.17
N ILE A 148 -2.42 2.25 10.43
CA ILE A 148 -3.86 2.12 10.75
C ILE A 148 -4.05 1.30 12.04
N LYS A 149 -3.32 0.19 12.20
CA LYS A 149 -3.36 -0.64 13.41
C LYS A 149 -2.95 0.14 14.65
N PHE A 150 -1.84 0.89 14.58
CA PHE A 150 -1.38 1.75 15.66
C PHE A 150 -2.49 2.73 16.12
N ARG A 151 -3.24 3.28 15.17
CA ARG A 151 -4.38 4.16 15.48
C ARG A 151 -5.56 3.43 16.14
N LEU A 152 -5.97 2.27 15.63
CA LEU A 152 -7.12 1.53 16.15
C LEU A 152 -6.87 1.00 17.58
N ILE A 153 -5.64 0.62 17.88
CA ILE A 153 -5.22 0.18 19.21
C ILE A 153 -5.25 1.36 20.19
N ASN A 154 -4.70 2.52 19.81
CA ASN A 154 -4.74 3.74 20.61
C ASN A 154 -6.17 4.24 20.89
N GLN A 155 -7.14 3.92 20.02
CA GLN A 155 -8.56 4.25 20.25
C GLN A 155 -9.27 3.31 21.24
N LYS A 156 -8.82 2.05 21.37
CA LYS A 156 -9.42 1.08 22.30
C LYS A 156 -8.93 1.24 23.75
N GLN A 157 -7.78 1.87 23.95
CA GLN A 157 -7.25 2.24 25.26
C GLN A 157 -7.54 3.73 25.53
N ASN A 158 -8.73 4.05 26.05
CA ASN A 158 -9.06 5.43 26.43
C ASN A 158 -8.19 5.90 27.61
N ALA A 159 -6.99 6.43 27.36
CA ALA A 159 -6.27 7.38 28.21
C ALA A 159 -4.90 7.78 27.62
N ILE A 160 -4.90 8.46 26.47
CA ILE A 160 -4.08 9.68 26.41
C ILE A 160 -4.97 10.76 25.79
N HIS A 161 -5.23 11.80 26.57
CA HIS A 161 -5.90 13.04 26.15
C HIS A 161 -5.11 13.83 25.06
N PHE A 162 -4.21 13.18 24.33
CA PHE A 162 -3.37 13.71 23.29
C PHE A 162 -3.45 12.65 22.19
N LEU A 163 -4.17 12.86 21.11
CA LEU A 163 -3.71 13.75 20.07
C LEU A 163 -4.93 14.42 19.42
N SER A 164 -4.85 15.74 19.29
CA SER A 164 -5.82 16.56 18.57
C SER A 164 -6.08 16.04 17.15
N ASN A 165 -7.16 16.53 16.52
CA ASN A 165 -7.48 16.32 15.09
C ASN A 165 -6.26 16.45 14.14
N ASP A 166 -5.20 17.12 14.56
CA ASP A 166 -3.94 17.31 13.83
C ASP A 166 -3.12 16.03 13.61
N SER A 167 -3.21 15.04 14.50
CA SER A 167 -2.41 13.80 14.38
C SER A 167 -2.86 12.87 13.27
N THR A 168 -4.17 12.84 12.99
CA THR A 168 -4.71 12.09 11.86
C THR A 168 -4.29 12.75 10.54
N GLY A 169 -4.32 14.08 10.49
CA GLY A 169 -3.78 14.85 9.37
C GLY A 169 -2.28 14.59 9.17
N TYR A 170 -1.51 14.52 10.25
CA TYR A 170 -0.08 14.20 10.20
C TYR A 170 0.20 12.77 9.72
N LEU A 171 -0.56 11.77 10.15
CA LEU A 171 -0.41 10.40 9.67
C LEU A 171 -0.76 10.26 8.18
N PHE A 172 -1.88 10.86 7.74
CA PHE A 172 -2.22 10.90 6.31
C PHE A 172 -1.18 11.68 5.51
N TYR A 173 -0.61 12.74 6.09
CA TYR A 173 0.49 13.47 5.50
C TYR A 173 1.74 12.60 5.36
N GLN A 174 2.10 11.80 6.37
CA GLN A 174 3.25 10.90 6.31
C GLN A 174 3.05 9.79 5.27
N VAL A 175 1.86 9.19 5.21
CA VAL A 175 1.50 8.21 4.17
C VAL A 175 1.56 8.84 2.79
N LEU A 176 0.96 10.02 2.62
CA LEU A 176 0.97 10.75 1.36
C LEU A 176 2.40 11.13 0.94
N LYS A 177 3.22 11.64 1.87
CA LYS A 177 4.63 11.98 1.65
C LYS A 177 5.43 10.75 1.23
N HIS A 178 5.23 9.61 1.89
CA HIS A 178 5.89 8.36 1.54
C HIS A 178 5.49 7.85 0.15
N LEU A 179 4.19 7.86 -0.16
CA LEU A 179 3.67 7.50 -1.48
C LEU A 179 4.26 8.41 -2.57
N LEU A 180 4.27 9.73 -2.34
CA LEU A 180 4.87 10.71 -3.25
C LEU A 180 6.38 10.50 -3.44
N PHE A 181 7.08 9.99 -2.43
CA PHE A 181 8.52 9.73 -2.52
C PHE A 181 8.85 8.50 -3.38
N LEU A 182 7.97 7.50 -3.39
CA LEU A 182 8.10 6.28 -4.18
C LEU A 182 7.61 6.44 -5.62
N MET A 183 6.83 7.48 -5.92
CA MET A 183 6.48 7.81 -7.28
C MET A 183 7.74 8.22 -8.07
N PRO A 184 7.87 7.80 -9.34
CA PRO A 184 8.96 8.25 -10.19
C PRO A 184 8.98 9.77 -10.24
N LYS A 185 10.09 10.38 -9.80
CA LYS A 185 10.30 11.82 -9.83
C LYS A 185 10.59 12.25 -11.27
N ASN A 186 9.54 12.29 -12.09
CA ASN A 186 9.59 12.83 -13.43
C ASN A 186 8.63 14.03 -13.53
N ASP A 187 8.96 14.98 -14.41
CA ASP A 187 8.14 16.18 -14.61
C ASP A 187 6.76 15.84 -15.17
N GLN A 188 6.65 14.72 -15.89
CA GLN A 188 5.41 14.23 -16.49
C GLN A 188 4.35 13.87 -15.43
N ASN A 189 4.74 13.20 -14.35
CA ASN A 189 3.86 12.80 -13.25
C ASN A 189 3.36 14.04 -12.49
N LYS A 190 4.22 15.06 -12.31
CA LYS A 190 3.82 16.35 -11.74
C LYS A 190 2.73 17.01 -12.61
N ILE A 191 2.94 17.04 -13.92
CA ILE A 191 1.97 17.61 -14.88
C ILE A 191 0.65 16.84 -14.85
N GLU A 192 0.70 15.50 -14.86
CA GLU A 192 -0.51 14.65 -14.80
C GLU A 192 -1.30 14.81 -13.51
N MET A 193 -0.60 14.91 -12.37
CA MET A 193 -1.21 15.22 -11.08
C MET A 193 -1.90 16.60 -11.11
N LEU A 194 -1.21 17.64 -11.60
CA LEU A 194 -1.78 19.00 -11.69
C LEU A 194 -3.00 19.05 -12.60
N ASN A 195 -2.95 18.39 -13.75
CA ASN A 195 -4.07 18.32 -14.68
C ASN A 195 -5.28 17.60 -14.06
N SER A 196 -5.04 16.51 -13.32
CA SER A 196 -6.08 15.79 -12.59
C SER A 196 -6.73 16.69 -11.52
N CYS A 197 -5.93 17.42 -10.76
CA CYS A 197 -6.41 18.39 -9.78
C CYS A 197 -7.24 19.52 -10.44
N ARG A 198 -6.76 20.11 -11.54
CA ARG A 198 -7.49 21.15 -12.29
C ARG A 198 -8.83 20.64 -12.81
N TYR A 199 -8.86 19.42 -13.35
CA TYR A 199 -10.09 18.80 -13.83
C TYR A 199 -11.11 18.58 -12.71
N TYR A 200 -10.66 18.13 -11.54
CA TYR A 200 -11.51 17.90 -10.37
C TYR A 200 -12.06 19.22 -9.81
N TYR A 201 -11.20 20.24 -9.67
CA TYR A 201 -11.57 21.55 -9.13
C TYR A 201 -12.04 22.57 -10.18
N ARG A 202 -12.38 22.13 -11.39
CA ARG A 202 -12.77 23.01 -12.51
C ARG A 202 -13.87 24.05 -12.19
N ASN A 203 -14.75 23.72 -11.25
CA ASN A 203 -15.86 24.59 -10.82
C ASN A 203 -15.56 25.35 -9.50
N HIS A 204 -14.30 25.35 -9.05
CA HIS A 204 -13.87 25.86 -7.75
C HIS A 204 -12.70 26.85 -7.94
N PRO A 205 -12.97 28.11 -8.32
CA PRO A 205 -11.95 29.07 -8.74
C PRO A 205 -10.89 29.37 -7.66
N SER A 206 -11.25 29.33 -6.38
CA SER A 206 -10.31 29.49 -5.26
C SER A 206 -9.27 28.37 -5.20
N GLN A 207 -9.68 27.14 -5.49
CA GLN A 207 -8.82 25.95 -5.47
C GLN A 207 -7.93 25.93 -6.71
N LEU A 208 -8.43 26.36 -7.87
CA LEU A 208 -7.60 26.53 -9.08
C LEU A 208 -6.45 27.52 -8.84
N LYS A 209 -6.70 28.64 -8.16
CA LYS A 209 -5.63 29.59 -7.79
C LYS A 209 -4.56 28.95 -6.91
N LEU A 210 -4.94 28.12 -5.94
CA LEU A 210 -3.97 27.41 -5.09
C LEU A 210 -3.13 26.42 -5.90
N ILE A 211 -3.72 25.75 -6.90
CA ILE A 211 -3.01 24.86 -7.81
C ILE A 211 -2.02 25.64 -8.68
N ASP A 212 -2.43 26.79 -9.22
CA ASP A 212 -1.55 27.65 -10.02
C ASP A 212 -0.43 28.25 -9.17
N GLU A 213 -0.70 28.64 -7.92
CA GLU A 213 0.33 29.09 -7.00
C GLU A 213 1.35 27.99 -6.69
N PHE A 214 0.88 26.77 -6.44
CA PHE A 214 1.76 25.63 -6.23
C PHE A 214 2.63 25.35 -7.47
N GLU A 215 2.05 25.31 -8.67
CA GLU A 215 2.82 25.06 -9.90
C GLU A 215 3.92 26.11 -10.13
N ASN A 216 3.62 27.38 -9.89
CA ASN A 216 4.52 28.49 -10.16
C ASN A 216 5.56 28.76 -9.07
N LYS A 217 5.24 28.47 -7.79
CA LYS A 217 6.08 28.84 -6.65
C LYS A 217 6.81 27.67 -6.00
N TYR A 218 6.34 26.44 -6.19
CA TYR A 218 6.96 25.28 -5.55
C TYR A 218 8.32 24.95 -6.17
N ILE A 219 9.36 25.03 -5.36
CA ILE A 219 10.71 24.58 -5.69
C ILE A 219 11.00 23.34 -4.83
N PRO A 220 11.59 22.25 -5.36
CA PRO A 220 11.78 21.01 -4.60
C PRO A 220 12.54 21.18 -3.27
N GLU A 221 13.40 22.20 -3.16
CA GLU A 221 14.15 22.54 -1.96
C GLU A 221 13.26 23.09 -0.83
N ASP A 222 12.06 23.58 -1.14
CA ASP A 222 11.06 24.03 -0.16
C ASP A 222 10.27 22.87 0.46
N ALA A 223 10.46 21.63 -0.04
CA ALA A 223 9.82 20.46 0.52
C ALA A 223 10.31 20.24 1.97
N ILE A 224 9.38 20.26 2.92
CA ILE A 224 9.67 20.00 4.34
C ILE A 224 10.28 18.59 4.46
N SER A 225 11.55 18.54 4.86
CA SER A 225 12.31 17.29 5.11
C SER A 225 11.75 16.51 6.29
#